data_AF-A0A347WIR3-F1
#
_entry.id   AF-A0A347WIR3-F1
#
_cell.length_a   1.000
_cell.length_b   1.000
_cell.length_c   1.000
_cell.angle_alpha   90.00
_cell.angle_beta   90.00
_cell.angle_gamma   90.00
#
_symmetry.space_group_name_H-M   'P 1'
#
loop_
_entity.id
_entity.type
_entity.pdbx_description
1 polymer ?
#
loop_
_entity_poly.entity_id
_entity_poly.type
_entity_poly.pdbx_seq_one_letter_code
_entity_poly.pdbx_strand_id
1 'polypeptide(L)' 'MSQKHLFAKSYTGAKTGRVIITILETAKANRFDPWRYMNYLLTHLPNEFCLIGADLSKYLSWSHTVQQVCADQIKKLL' A
#
# COMPACT_ATOMS: atom_id res chain seq x y z
N MET A 1 -19.06 -0.31 9.37
CA MET A 1 -17.61 -0.32 9.69
C MET A 1 -17.13 -1.76 9.78
N SER A 2 -16.12 -2.14 8.99
CA SER A 2 -15.72 -3.55 8.77
C SER A 2 -14.88 -4.13 9.93
N GLN A 3 -15.27 -5.31 10.40
CA GLN A 3 -14.90 -6.07 11.62
C GLN A 3 -13.44 -6.51 11.79
N LYS A 4 -12.46 -5.91 11.09
CA LYS A 4 -11.11 -6.47 10.95
C LYS A 4 -10.20 -6.26 12.18
N HIS A 5 -10.55 -5.34 13.09
CA HIS A 5 -9.81 -5.06 14.32
C HIS A 5 -10.13 -6.03 15.47
N LEU A 6 -11.23 -6.78 15.39
CA LEU A 6 -11.77 -7.49 16.55
C LEU A 6 -11.12 -8.85 16.82
N PHE A 7 -10.35 -9.40 15.86
CA PHE A 7 -9.86 -10.79 15.92
C PHE A 7 -8.35 -10.93 16.18
N ALA A 8 -7.63 -9.83 16.38
CA ALA A 8 -6.22 -9.92 16.77
C ALA A 8 -6.11 -10.24 18.26
N LYS A 9 -5.40 -11.33 18.59
CA LYS A 9 -5.15 -11.76 19.98
C LYS A 9 -4.23 -10.82 20.78
N SER A 10 -3.59 -9.86 20.11
CA SER A 10 -2.68 -8.89 20.71
C SER A 10 -2.87 -7.49 20.13
N TYR A 11 -2.56 -6.47 20.94
CA TYR A 11 -2.55 -5.07 20.50
C TYR A 11 -1.63 -4.84 19.29
N THR A 12 -0.46 -5.48 19.28
CA THR A 12 0.50 -5.41 18.17
C THR A 12 -0.08 -6.02 16.89
N GLY A 13 -0.81 -7.14 17.00
CA GLY A 13 -1.51 -7.75 15.88
C GLY A 13 -2.61 -6.85 15.32
N ALA A 14 -3.43 -6.23 16.20
CA ALA A 14 -4.48 -5.30 15.79
C ALA A 14 -3.89 -4.08 15.06
N LYS A 15 -2.80 -3.53 15.60
CA LYS A 15 -2.08 -2.40 15.00
C LYS A 15 -1.50 -2.76 13.63
N THR A 16 -0.89 -3.93 13.48
CA THR A 16 -0.33 -4.39 12.21
C THR A 16 -1.43 -4.61 11.17
N GLY A 17 -2.53 -5.27 11.57
CA GLY A 17 -3.70 -5.43 10.71
C GLY A 17 -4.29 -4.10 10.24
N ARG A 18 -4.35 -3.09 11.13
CA ARG A 18 -4.75 -1.73 10.76
C ARG A 18 -3.88 -1.15 9.66
N VAL A 19 -2.56 -1.24 9.79
CA VAL A 19 -1.61 -0.69 8.82
C VAL A 19 -1.81 -1.32 7.45
N ILE A 20 -1.91 -2.66 7.38
CA ILE A 20 -2.13 -3.38 6.12
C ILE A 20 -3.44 -2.92 5.47
N ILE A 21 -4.53 -2.84 6.25
CA ILE A 21 -5.83 -2.38 5.74
C ILE A 21 -5.73 -0.95 5.25
N THR A 22 -5.09 -0.04 5.99
CA THR A 22 -4.89 1.34 5.55
C THR A 22 -4.21 1.39 4.19
N ILE A 23 -3.13 0.62 3.99
CA ILE A 23 -2.42 0.56 2.70
C ILE A 23 -3.34 0.05 1.58
N LEU A 24 -4.12 -1.00 1.83
CA LEU A 24 -5.07 -1.55 0.86
C LEU A 24 -6.17 -0.55 0.50
N GLU A 25 -6.72 0.15 1.50
CA GLU A 25 -7.76 1.17 1.28
C GLU A 25 -7.18 2.40 0.55
N THR A 26 -5.94 2.80 0.84
CA THR A 26 -5.23 3.83 0.07
C THR A 26 -5.05 3.39 -1.39
N ALA A 27 -4.68 2.13 -1.66
CA ALA A 27 -4.57 1.63 -3.03
C ALA A 27 -5.90 1.73 -3.79
N LYS A 28 -7.00 1.28 -3.17
CA LYS A 28 -8.35 1.36 -3.75
C LYS A 28 -8.78 2.79 -4.01
N ALA A 29 -8.57 3.70 -3.06
CA ALA A 29 -8.92 5.11 -3.20
C ALA A 29 -8.20 5.78 -4.39
N ASN A 30 -6.99 5.31 -4.72
CA ASN A 30 -6.19 5.80 -5.86
C ASN A 30 -6.38 4.95 -7.14
N ARG A 31 -7.33 4.01 -7.16
CA ARG A 31 -7.60 3.11 -8.30
C ARG A 31 -6.39 2.26 -8.71
N PHE A 32 -5.64 1.78 -7.73
CA PHE A 32 -4.54 0.84 -7.94
C PHE A 32 -4.99 -0.58 -7.65
N ASP A 33 -4.35 -1.53 -8.32
CA ASP A 33 -4.43 -2.93 -7.91
C ASP A 33 -3.78 -3.06 -6.52
N PRO A 34 -4.52 -3.46 -5.46
CA PRO A 34 -3.99 -3.44 -4.10
C PRO A 34 -2.81 -4.39 -3.90
N TRP A 35 -2.76 -5.50 -4.65
CA TRP A 35 -1.68 -6.46 -4.59
C TRP A 35 -0.39 -5.91 -5.20
N ARG A 36 -0.47 -5.29 -6.37
CA ARG A 36 0.68 -4.63 -7.03
C ARG A 36 1.23 -3.50 -6.19
N TYR A 37 0.36 -2.67 -5.61
CA TYR A 37 0.82 -1.58 -4.74
C TYR A 37 1.51 -2.10 -3.48
N MET A 38 0.93 -3.11 -2.81
CA MET A 38 1.57 -3.75 -1.66
C MET A 38 2.92 -4.38 -2.03
N ASN A 39 2.98 -5.10 -3.14
CA ASN A 39 4.20 -5.72 -3.63
C ASN A 39 5.27 -4.69 -3.98
N TYR A 40 4.89 -3.58 -4.63
CA TYR A 40 5.80 -2.49 -4.95
C TYR A 40 6.43 -1.90 -3.70
N LEU A 41 5.62 -1.59 -2.68
CA LEU A 41 6.11 -1.08 -1.40
C LEU A 41 7.06 -2.09 -0.73
N LEU A 42 6.66 -3.34 -0.59
CA LEU A 42 7.49 -4.37 0.06
C LEU A 42 8.77 -4.71 -0.69
N THR A 43 8.80 -4.51 -2.01
CA THR A 43 9.99 -4.73 -2.83
C THR A 43 10.93 -3.53 -2.77
N HIS A 44 10.42 -2.30 -2.75
CA HIS A 44 11.26 -1.12 -2.97
C HIS A 44 11.59 -0.33 -1.70
N LEU A 45 10.74 -0.36 -0.66
CA LEU A 45 11.06 0.31 0.61
C LEU A 45 12.25 -0.32 1.34
N PRO A 46 12.32 -1.66 1.52
CA PRO A 46 13.41 -2.27 2.26
C PRO A 46 14.77 -2.13 1.57
N ASN A 47 14.76 -1.87 0.26
CA ASN A 47 15.97 -1.66 -0.54
C ASN A 47 16.51 -0.22 -0.43
N GLU A 48 15.83 0.67 0.27
CA GLU A 48 16.37 2.00 0.57
C GLU A 48 17.42 1.92 1.66
N PHE A 49 18.60 2.47 1.37
CA PHE A 49 19.74 2.45 2.28
C PHE A 49 19.43 3.09 3.65
N CYS A 50 18.56 4.11 3.68
CA CYS A 50 18.06 4.71 4.91
C CYS A 50 16.66 5.29 4.70
N LEU A 51 15.66 4.79 5.44
CA LEU A 51 14.30 5.35 5.40
C LEU A 51 14.23 6.76 6.03
N ILE A 52 15.16 7.09 6.91
CA ILE A 52 15.26 8.39 7.56
C ILE A 52 16.06 9.31 6.63
N GLY A 53 15.35 10.09 5.81
CA GLY A 53 15.93 10.97 4.80
C GLY A 53 15.79 10.48 3.36
N ALA A 54 15.26 9.27 3.15
CA ALA A 54 14.81 8.86 1.82
C ALA A 54 13.68 9.76 1.35
N ASP A 55 13.70 10.12 0.07
CA ASP A 55 12.54 10.74 -0.56
C ASP A 55 11.43 9.71 -0.69
N LEU A 56 10.54 9.68 0.31
CA LEU A 56 9.40 8.78 0.34
C LEU A 56 8.36 9.13 -0.73
N SER A 57 8.44 10.33 -1.33
CA SER A 57 7.50 10.81 -2.33
C SER A 57 7.40 9.85 -3.51
N LYS A 58 8.48 9.14 -3.86
CA LYS A 58 8.51 8.15 -4.95
C LYS A 58 7.63 6.91 -4.71
N TYR A 59 7.26 6.63 -3.46
CA TYR A 59 6.43 5.48 -3.07
C TYR A 59 4.97 5.81 -2.82
N LEU A 60 4.66 7.09 -2.67
CA LEU A 60 3.32 7.54 -2.34
C LEU A 60 2.40 7.42 -3.55
N SER A 61 1.10 7.39 -3.29
CA SER A 61 0.11 7.07 -4.32
C SER A 61 -0.02 8.13 -5.42
N TRP A 62 0.55 9.31 -5.23
CA TRP A 62 0.60 10.38 -6.23
C TRP A 62 1.90 10.40 -7.06
N SER A 63 2.84 9.49 -6.79
CA SER A 63 4.06 9.34 -7.59
C SER A 63 3.72 8.84 -9.00
N HIS A 64 4.30 9.47 -10.02
CA HIS A 64 4.11 9.08 -11.42
C HIS A 64 4.53 7.62 -11.65
N THR A 65 5.63 7.19 -11.03
CA THR A 65 6.15 5.81 -11.10
C THR A 65 5.13 4.81 -10.53
N VAL A 66 4.57 5.13 -9.37
CA VAL A 66 3.56 4.27 -8.71
C VAL A 66 2.30 4.18 -9.56
N GLN A 67 1.84 5.29 -10.12
CA GLN A 67 0.67 5.31 -10.99
C GLN A 67 0.87 4.44 -12.23
N GLN A 68 2.06 4.45 -12.85
CA GLN A 68 2.35 3.62 -14.02
C GLN A 68 2.42 2.12 -13.68
N VAL A 69 3.07 1.76 -12.58
CA VAL A 69 3.31 0.36 -12.21
C VAL A 69 2.06 -0.29 -11.58
N CYS A 70 1.33 0.48 -10.76
CA CYS A 70 0.25 -0.04 -9.92
C CYS A 70 -1.15 0.30 -10.41
N ALA A 71 -1.30 1.07 -11.50
CA ALA A 71 -2.61 1.36 -12.08
C ALA A 71 -3.37 0.07 -12.38
N ASP A 72 -4.63 0.05 -11.92
CA ASP A 72 -5.54 -1.03 -12.18
C ASP A 72 -5.81 -1.13 -13.69
N GLN A 73 -5.56 -2.31 -14.25
CA GLN A 73 -5.68 -2.57 -15.69
C GLN A 73 -7.13 -2.77 -16.14
N ILE A 74 -8.11 -2.57 -15.25
CA ILE A 74 -9.56 -2.65 -15.58
C ILE A 74 -9.96 -1.72 -16.74
N LYS A 75 -9.13 -0.73 -17.11
CA LYS A 75 -9.32 0.08 -18.32
C LYS A 75 -9.00 -0.61 -19.66
N LYS A 76 -8.51 -1.86 -19.70
CA LYS A 76 -8.22 -2.56 -20.97
C LYS A 76 -9.41 -3.33 -21.56
N LEU A 77 -10.57 -3.32 -20.89
CA LEU A 77 -11.77 -4.07 -21.30
C LEU A 77 -13.06 -3.23 -21.34
N LEU A 78 -12.95 -1.90 -21.38
CA LEU A 78 -14.04 -0.99 -21.73
C LEU A 78 -13.61 -0.05 -22.84
#